data_AF-A0A9W8NQQ5-F1
#
_entry.id   AF-A0A9W8NQQ5-F1
#
_cell.length_a   1.000
_cell.length_b   1.000
_cell.length_c   1.000
_cell.angle_alpha   90.00
_cell.angle_beta   90.00
_cell.angle_gamma   90.00
#
_symmetry.space_group_name_H-M   'P 1'
#
loop_
_entity.id
_entity.type
_entity.pdbx_description
1 polymer ?
#
loop_
_entity_poly.entity_id
_entity_poly.type
_entity_poly.pdbx_seq_one_letter_code
_entity_poly.pdbx_strand_id
1 'polypeptide(L)'
;MGAWDDLARGRSTFMVEMSETSEILQSATKNSLVILDELGRGTSTFDGMAIASAVLQHLVNETKCKTLFITHYPLVAAEIERRFPDEIQNLHMGYTAESRIDGTRDITFLYRLTKGIASDSFGVECGRLAGLPEDILRAASEKSAMMQEIVQMRIARNR
;
A
#
# COMPACT_ATOMS: atom_id res chain seq x y z
N MET A 1 4.01 11.87 -8.33
CA MET A 1 4.93 10.94 -9.03
C MET A 1 6.14 11.72 -9.54
N GLY A 2 7.34 11.49 -8.98
CA GLY A 2 8.60 12.02 -9.51
C GLY A 2 9.62 12.47 -8.45
N ALA A 3 10.39 11.54 -7.88
CA ALA A 3 11.38 11.82 -6.82
C ALA A 3 12.75 12.36 -7.32
N TRP A 4 12.90 12.62 -8.62
CA TRP A 4 14.21 12.92 -9.22
C TRP A 4 14.59 14.40 -9.17
N ASP A 5 13.64 15.33 -9.16
CA ASP A 5 13.92 16.77 -9.35
C ASP A 5 14.37 17.50 -8.06
N ASP A 6 14.06 16.98 -6.87
CA ASP A 6 14.27 17.72 -5.61
C ASP A 6 15.45 17.23 -4.74
N LEU A 7 16.13 16.15 -5.15
CA LEU A 7 17.37 15.69 -4.52
C LEU A 7 18.48 16.76 -4.58
N ALA A 8 18.46 17.61 -5.60
CA ALA A 8 19.38 18.73 -5.76
C ALA A 8 19.11 19.90 -4.80
N ARG A 9 17.95 19.97 -4.15
CA ARG A 9 17.53 21.08 -3.26
C ARG A 9 17.60 20.76 -1.77
N GLY A 10 18.11 19.59 -1.39
CA GLY A 10 18.28 19.21 0.03
C GLY A 10 16.98 18.95 0.79
N ARG A 11 15.85 18.77 0.10
CA ARG A 11 14.58 18.34 0.71
C ARG A 11 14.48 16.83 0.68
N SER A 12 13.99 16.23 1.75
CA SER A 12 13.71 14.79 1.76
C SER A 12 12.55 14.48 0.82
N THR A 13 12.59 13.35 0.13
CA THR A 13 11.49 12.90 -0.75
C THR A 13 10.14 12.91 -0.02
N PHE A 14 10.16 12.56 1.28
CA PHE A 14 8.97 12.60 2.13
C PHE A 14 8.42 14.02 2.33
N MET A 15 9.29 15.03 2.53
CA MET A 15 8.83 16.41 2.69
C MET A 15 8.20 16.96 1.41
N VAL A 16 8.72 16.56 0.25
CA VAL A 16 8.13 16.91 -1.05
C VAL A 16 6.74 16.30 -1.18
N GLU A 17 6.61 15.01 -0.92
CA GLU A 17 5.33 14.29 -0.93
C GLU A 17 4.29 14.92 0.01
N MET A 18 4.70 15.33 1.22
CA MET A 18 3.81 16.02 2.16
C MET A 18 3.39 17.40 1.68
N SER A 19 4.28 18.13 1.00
CA SER A 19 3.98 19.44 0.43
C SER A 19 2.99 19.32 -0.73
N GLU A 20 3.22 18.39 -1.66
CA GLU A 20 2.30 18.07 -2.75
C GLU A 20 0.92 17.66 -2.22
N THR A 21 0.88 16.81 -1.19
CA THR A 21 -0.37 16.40 -0.54
C THR A 21 -1.10 17.59 0.09
N SER A 22 -0.36 18.50 0.74
CA SER A 22 -0.94 19.72 1.30
C SER A 22 -1.56 20.62 0.23
N GLU A 23 -0.89 20.80 -0.90
CA GLU A 23 -1.41 21.59 -2.02
C GLU A 23 -2.68 20.98 -2.63
N ILE A 24 -2.71 19.65 -2.79
CA ILE A 24 -3.89 18.91 -3.22
C ILE A 24 -5.05 19.17 -2.26
N LEU A 25 -4.84 19.01 -0.95
CA LEU A 25 -5.89 19.17 0.06
C LEU A 25 -6.44 20.61 0.12
N GLN A 26 -5.58 21.61 -0.07
CA GLN A 26 -6.00 23.02 -0.09
C GLN A 26 -6.79 23.40 -1.35
N SER A 27 -6.52 22.73 -2.47
CA SER A 27 -7.10 23.07 -3.78
C SER A 27 -8.30 22.19 -4.16
N ALA A 28 -8.39 20.98 -3.59
CA ALA A 28 -9.44 20.03 -3.93
C ALA A 28 -10.82 20.52 -3.49
N THR A 29 -11.79 20.32 -4.37
CA THR A 29 -13.21 20.59 -4.11
C THR A 29 -14.00 19.31 -4.31
N LYS A 30 -15.29 19.31 -3.94
CA LYS A 30 -16.19 18.17 -4.21
C LYS A 30 -16.25 17.72 -5.68
N ASN A 31 -15.88 18.59 -6.62
CA ASN A 31 -15.88 18.30 -8.07
C ASN A 31 -14.51 17.82 -8.59
N SER A 32 -13.50 17.72 -7.73
CA SER A 32 -12.17 17.27 -8.09
C SER A 32 -12.10 15.74 -8.22
N LEU A 33 -11.13 15.26 -9.00
CA LEU A 33 -10.63 13.90 -8.97
C LEU A 33 -9.24 13.91 -8.33
N VAL A 34 -9.10 13.28 -7.16
CA VAL A 34 -7.84 13.16 -6.44
C VAL A 34 -7.28 11.75 -6.63
N ILE A 35 -5.99 11.67 -6.95
CA ILE A 35 -5.26 10.40 -7.07
C ILE A 35 -4.03 10.49 -6.17
N LEU A 36 -3.96 9.62 -5.17
CA LEU A 36 -2.84 9.54 -4.25
C LEU A 36 -2.23 8.14 -4.34
N ASP A 37 -0.92 8.09 -4.55
CA ASP A 37 -0.18 6.86 -4.79
C ASP A 37 0.91 6.67 -3.74
N GLU A 38 0.76 5.61 -2.93
CA GLU A 38 1.68 5.21 -1.87
C GLU A 38 2.00 6.30 -0.82
N LEU A 39 0.99 7.11 -0.48
CA LEU A 39 1.15 8.18 0.51
C LEU A 39 1.70 7.62 1.84
N GLY A 40 2.84 8.15 2.28
CA GLY A 40 3.45 7.79 3.56
C GLY A 40 4.66 6.85 3.49
N ARG A 41 5.11 6.45 2.29
CA ARG A 41 6.24 5.51 2.09
C ARG A 41 7.57 6.02 2.67
N GLY A 42 7.79 7.33 2.70
CA GLY A 42 9.08 7.94 3.07
C GLY A 42 9.36 8.09 4.57
N THR A 43 8.55 7.50 5.45
CA THR A 43 8.66 7.64 6.91
C THR A 43 8.46 6.31 7.65
N SER A 44 8.42 6.34 8.98
CA SER A 44 8.14 5.15 9.80
C SER A 44 6.78 4.55 9.41
N THR A 45 6.63 3.22 9.48
CA THR A 45 5.40 2.54 9.06
C THR A 45 4.16 3.07 9.80
N PHE A 46 4.28 3.33 11.11
CA PHE A 46 3.17 3.84 11.91
C PHE A 46 2.80 5.29 11.55
N ASP A 47 3.79 6.16 11.35
CA ASP A 47 3.54 7.54 10.96
C ASP A 47 2.94 7.60 9.54
N GLY A 48 3.48 6.80 8.62
CA GLY A 48 3.00 6.71 7.24
C GLY A 48 1.55 6.24 7.18
N MET A 49 1.20 5.19 7.94
CA MET A 49 -0.17 4.70 8.06
C MET A 49 -1.11 5.76 8.69
N ALA A 50 -0.66 6.43 9.75
CA ALA A 50 -1.47 7.44 10.44
C ALA A 50 -1.78 8.63 9.52
N ILE A 51 -0.77 9.13 8.80
CA ILE A 51 -0.93 10.21 7.83
C ILE A 51 -1.85 9.78 6.69
N ALA A 52 -1.61 8.61 6.09
CA ALA A 52 -2.43 8.07 5.00
C ALA A 52 -3.91 7.95 5.41
N SER A 53 -4.18 7.41 6.60
CA SER A 53 -5.52 7.26 7.16
C SER A 53 -6.20 8.62 7.37
N ALA A 54 -5.51 9.58 8.00
CA ALA A 54 -6.04 10.91 8.26
C ALA A 54 -6.36 11.68 6.95
N VAL A 55 -5.49 11.59 5.95
CA VAL A 55 -5.69 12.23 4.64
C VAL A 55 -6.88 11.61 3.91
N LEU A 56 -6.97 10.28 3.85
CA LEU A 56 -8.10 9.60 3.22
C LEU A 56 -9.42 9.92 3.93
N GLN A 57 -9.42 9.97 5.27
CA GLN A 57 -10.58 10.39 6.06
C GLN A 57 -11.00 11.83 5.75
N HIS A 58 -10.05 12.76 5.59
CA HIS A 58 -10.35 14.14 5.23
C HIS A 58 -11.00 14.23 3.84
N LEU A 59 -10.45 13.51 2.86
CA LEU A 59 -10.97 13.50 1.50
C LEU A 59 -12.41 12.95 1.41
N VAL A 60 -12.71 11.89 2.16
CA VAL A 60 -14.07 11.29 2.16
C VAL A 60 -15.08 12.09 2.99
N ASN A 61 -14.69 12.63 4.14
CA ASN A 61 -15.64 13.28 5.06
C ASN A 61 -15.81 14.78 4.80
N GLU A 62 -14.71 15.49 4.54
CA GLU A 62 -14.71 16.96 4.42
C GLU A 62 -14.78 17.37 2.94
N THR A 63 -13.82 16.93 2.13
CA THR A 63 -13.73 17.35 0.72
C THR A 63 -14.84 16.73 -0.14
N LYS A 64 -15.19 15.47 0.15
CA LYS A 64 -16.22 14.67 -0.54
C LYS A 64 -16.01 14.61 -2.06
N CYS A 65 -14.76 14.48 -2.49
CA CYS A 65 -14.38 14.39 -3.89
C CYS A 65 -14.18 12.95 -4.35
N LYS A 66 -14.17 12.72 -5.66
CA LYS A 66 -13.80 11.41 -6.21
C LYS A 66 -12.32 11.18 -5.91
N THR A 67 -12.01 10.03 -5.33
CA THR A 67 -10.66 9.72 -4.86
C THR A 67 -10.25 8.32 -5.30
N LEU A 68 -9.05 8.20 -5.88
CA LEU A 68 -8.34 6.94 -6.05
C LEU A 68 -7.14 6.94 -5.11
N PHE A 69 -7.14 6.02 -4.14
CA PHE A 69 -6.10 5.94 -3.12
C PHE A 69 -5.39 4.60 -3.24
N ILE A 70 -4.15 4.61 -3.74
CA ILE A 70 -3.31 3.42 -3.91
C ILE A 70 -2.40 3.30 -2.69
N THR A 71 -2.41 2.14 -2.02
CA THR A 71 -1.66 1.96 -0.78
C THR A 71 -1.20 0.52 -0.56
N HIS A 72 -0.08 0.38 0.14
CA HIS A 72 0.42 -0.86 0.72
C HIS A 72 0.04 -1.04 2.20
N TYR A 73 -0.95 -0.29 2.69
CA TYR A 73 -1.45 -0.39 4.07
C TYR A 73 -2.84 -1.06 4.13
N PRO A 74 -2.93 -2.41 4.13
CA PRO A 74 -4.19 -3.14 4.24
C PRO A 74 -5.01 -2.74 5.47
N LEU A 75 -4.34 -2.42 6.58
CA LEU A 75 -5.00 -1.99 7.81
C LEU A 75 -5.74 -0.66 7.64
N VAL A 76 -5.14 0.31 6.91
CA VAL A 76 -5.79 1.58 6.60
C VAL A 76 -7.00 1.36 5.70
N ALA A 77 -6.84 0.54 4.65
CA ALA A 77 -7.91 0.19 3.72
C ALA A 77 -9.11 -0.47 4.43
N ALA A 78 -8.86 -1.44 5.31
CA ALA A 78 -9.91 -2.14 6.06
C ALA A 78 -10.58 -1.24 7.11
N GLU A 79 -9.79 -0.43 7.83
CA GLU A 79 -10.32 0.48 8.85
C GLU A 79 -11.26 1.52 8.26
N ILE A 80 -10.84 2.14 7.15
CA ILE A 80 -11.54 3.24 6.53
C ILE A 80 -12.81 2.77 5.80
N GLU A 81 -12.77 1.64 5.07
CA GLU A 81 -13.97 1.03 4.47
C GLU A 81 -15.01 0.67 5.54
N ARG A 82 -14.60 0.13 6.69
CA ARG A 82 -15.52 -0.16 7.81
C ARG A 82 -16.18 1.10 8.37
N ARG A 83 -15.48 2.24 8.33
CA ARG A 83 -15.98 3.52 8.86
C ARG A 83 -16.90 4.24 7.88
N PHE A 84 -16.68 4.07 6.58
CA PHE A 84 -17.43 4.70 5.49
C PHE A 84 -17.89 3.66 4.46
N PRO A 85 -18.76 2.70 4.85
CA PRO A 85 -19.09 1.54 4.00
C PRO A 85 -19.91 1.89 2.75
N ASP A 86 -20.56 3.06 2.74
CA ASP A 86 -21.38 3.53 1.61
C ASP A 86 -20.57 4.39 0.62
N GLU A 87 -19.46 4.99 1.08
CA GLU A 87 -18.62 5.90 0.29
C GLU A 87 -17.34 5.26 -0.23
N ILE A 88 -16.87 4.19 0.41
CA ILE A 88 -15.57 3.58 0.14
C ILE A 88 -15.75 2.12 -0.28
N GLN A 89 -15.00 1.75 -1.32
CA GLN A 89 -14.94 0.40 -1.82
C GLN A 89 -13.49 -0.01 -2.01
N ASN A 90 -13.06 -1.07 -1.33
CA ASN A 90 -11.74 -1.64 -1.54
C ASN A 90 -11.66 -2.44 -2.84
N LEU A 91 -10.58 -2.22 -3.57
CA LEU A 91 -10.24 -2.89 -4.82
C LEU A 91 -8.77 -3.32 -4.79
N HIS A 92 -8.45 -4.37 -5.53
CA HIS A 92 -7.08 -4.78 -5.79
C HIS A 92 -6.92 -5.24 -7.24
N MET A 93 -5.67 -5.30 -7.70
CA MET A 93 -5.34 -5.89 -9.00
C MET A 93 -5.38 -7.42 -8.88
N GLY A 94 -6.25 -8.05 -9.66
CA GLY A 94 -6.43 -9.49 -9.68
C GLY A 94 -5.18 -10.24 -10.16
N TYR A 95 -4.97 -11.40 -9.56
CA TYR A 95 -3.89 -12.32 -9.86
C TYR A 95 -4.41 -13.76 -9.79
N THR A 96 -3.73 -14.67 -10.48
CA THR A 96 -3.82 -16.11 -10.20
C THR A 96 -2.51 -16.57 -9.58
N ALA A 97 -2.61 -17.47 -8.61
CA ALA A 97 -1.46 -18.10 -7.99
C ALA A 97 -1.64 -19.62 -8.04
N GLU A 98 -0.67 -20.31 -8.63
CA GLU A 98 -0.65 -21.78 -8.71
C GLU A 98 0.55 -22.30 -7.92
N SER A 99 0.30 -23.22 -6.99
CA SER A 99 1.36 -23.88 -6.24
C SER A 99 2.02 -24.95 -7.10
N ARG A 100 3.35 -24.89 -7.20
CA ARG A 100 4.17 -25.90 -7.86
C ARG A 100 4.53 -27.03 -6.90
N ILE A 101 4.96 -28.15 -7.47
CA ILE A 101 5.34 -29.37 -6.72
C ILE A 101 6.56 -29.12 -5.81
N ASP A 102 7.45 -28.21 -6.20
CA ASP A 102 8.63 -27.81 -5.42
C ASP A 102 8.33 -26.82 -4.29
N GLY A 103 7.05 -26.48 -4.08
CA GLY A 103 6.59 -25.54 -3.04
C GLY A 103 6.69 -24.06 -3.45
N THR A 104 7.13 -23.75 -4.67
CA THR A 104 7.08 -22.38 -5.20
C THR A 104 5.68 -22.02 -5.71
N ARG A 105 5.41 -20.73 -5.89
CA ARG A 105 4.16 -20.22 -6.45
C ARG A 105 4.44 -19.55 -7.80
N ASP A 106 3.72 -19.98 -8.82
CA ASP A 106 3.63 -19.27 -10.09
C ASP A 106 2.52 -18.25 -10.00
N ILE A 107 2.83 -16.99 -10.32
CA ILE A 107 1.88 -15.88 -10.23
C ILE A 107 1.71 -15.24 -11.58
N THR A 108 0.44 -15.06 -11.96
CA THR A 108 0.06 -14.30 -13.16
C THR A 108 -0.76 -13.09 -12.75
N PHE A 109 -0.26 -11.89 -13.08
CA PHE A 109 -1.00 -10.65 -12.88
C PHE A 109 -2.01 -10.45 -14.01
N LEU A 110 -3.30 -10.36 -13.66
CA LEU A 110 -4.39 -10.28 -14.63
C LEU A 110 -4.67 -8.85 -15.11
N TYR A 111 -4.06 -7.85 -14.47
CA TYR A 111 -4.30 -6.43 -14.72
C TYR A 111 -5.79 -6.02 -14.70
N ARG A 112 -6.61 -6.75 -13.93
CA ARG A 112 -8.03 -6.51 -13.77
C ARG A 112 -8.33 -6.06 -12.34
N LEU A 113 -9.09 -4.98 -12.18
CA LEU A 113 -9.57 -4.57 -10.86
C LEU A 113 -10.63 -5.55 -10.34
N THR A 114 -10.42 -6.04 -9.12
CA THR A 114 -11.27 -6.98 -8.40
C THR A 114 -11.66 -6.38 -7.05
N LYS A 115 -12.87 -6.69 -6.56
CA LYS A 115 -13.35 -6.20 -5.27
C LYS A 115 -12.60 -6.84 -4.09
N GLY A 116 -12.47 -6.08 -3.01
CA GLY A 116 -11.83 -6.50 -1.77
C GLY A 116 -10.36 -6.09 -1.69
N ILE A 117 -9.76 -6.37 -0.53
CA ILE A 117 -8.35 -6.13 -0.25
C ILE A 117 -7.54 -7.34 -0.72
N ALA A 118 -6.33 -7.11 -1.26
CA ALA A 118 -5.42 -8.20 -1.59
C ALA A 118 -5.10 -9.04 -0.35
N SER A 119 -5.25 -10.37 -0.45
CA SER A 119 -5.03 -11.28 0.69
C SER A 119 -3.55 -11.51 0.99
N ASP A 120 -2.69 -11.38 -0.02
CA ASP A 120 -1.30 -11.79 0.03
C ASP A 120 -0.37 -10.73 -0.57
N SER A 121 0.86 -10.70 -0.06
CA SER A 121 1.97 -9.98 -0.69
C SER A 121 2.77 -10.95 -1.56
N PHE A 122 3.11 -10.51 -2.77
CA PHE A 122 3.83 -11.30 -3.76
C PHE A 122 5.23 -10.77 -4.05
N GLY A 123 5.83 -10.08 -3.08
CA GLY A 123 7.14 -9.45 -3.26
C GLY A 123 8.23 -10.46 -3.64
N VAL A 124 8.21 -11.67 -3.05
CA VAL A 124 9.17 -12.73 -3.37
C VAL A 124 8.94 -13.25 -4.79
N GLU A 125 7.69 -13.49 -5.18
CA GLU A 125 7.35 -13.95 -6.53
C GLU A 125 7.65 -12.89 -7.59
N CYS A 126 7.45 -11.61 -7.30
CA CYS A 126 7.94 -10.51 -8.15
C CYS A 126 9.46 -10.57 -8.32
N GLY A 127 10.20 -10.87 -7.24
CA GLY A 127 11.64 -11.09 -7.30
C GLY A 127 12.03 -12.25 -8.21
N ARG A 128 11.27 -13.36 -8.17
CA ARG A 128 11.44 -14.50 -9.10
C ARG A 128 11.23 -14.09 -10.55
N LEU A 129 10.15 -13.37 -10.84
CA LEU A 129 9.86 -12.85 -12.17
C LEU A 129 10.95 -11.88 -12.68
N ALA A 130 11.58 -11.13 -11.77
CA ALA A 130 12.72 -10.25 -12.07
C ALA A 130 14.05 -11.01 -12.27
N GLY A 131 14.08 -12.33 -12.07
CA GLY A 131 15.27 -13.16 -12.25
C GLY A 131 16.23 -13.15 -11.06
N LEU A 132 15.75 -12.87 -9.85
CA LEU A 132 16.58 -13.04 -8.65
C LEU A 132 16.96 -14.52 -8.44
N PRO A 133 18.20 -14.80 -8.00
CA PRO A 133 18.64 -16.15 -7.67
C PRO A 133 17.73 -16.85 -6.64
N GLU A 134 17.42 -18.13 -6.86
CA GLU A 134 16.50 -18.90 -5.98
C GLU A 134 17.03 -19.08 -4.55
N ASP A 135 18.35 -19.07 -4.34
CA ASP A 135 18.95 -19.09 -3.01
C ASP A 135 18.62 -17.82 -2.20
N ILE A 136 18.62 -16.65 -2.85
CA ILE A 136 18.20 -15.37 -2.26
C ILE A 136 16.69 -15.38 -2.00
N LEU A 137 15.89 -15.85 -2.95
CA LEU A 137 14.43 -15.91 -2.82
C LEU A 137 14.00 -16.84 -1.68
N ARG A 138 14.66 -18.00 -1.54
CA ARG A 138 14.42 -18.91 -0.42
C ARG A 138 14.73 -18.25 0.93
N ALA A 139 15.89 -17.58 1.04
CA ALA A 139 16.25 -16.85 2.24
C ALA A 139 15.24 -15.73 2.56
N ALA A 140 14.75 -15.01 1.54
CA ALA A 140 13.73 -13.98 1.70
C ALA A 140 12.39 -14.56 2.19
N SER A 141 11.95 -15.70 1.63
CA SER A 141 10.73 -16.40 2.07
C SER A 141 10.82 -16.84 3.52
N GLU A 142 11.93 -17.48 3.92
CA GLU A 142 12.17 -17.91 5.30
C GLU A 142 12.15 -16.72 6.26
N LYS A 143 12.81 -15.61 5.87
CA LYS A 143 12.84 -14.40 6.69
C LYS A 143 11.45 -13.78 6.83
N SER A 144 10.67 -13.73 5.75
CA SER A 144 9.32 -13.20 5.75
C SER A 144 8.41 -13.99 6.68
N ALA A 145 8.45 -15.33 6.60
CA ALA A 145 7.68 -16.22 7.48
C ALA A 145 8.02 -15.98 8.97
N MET A 146 9.31 -15.90 9.29
CA MET A 146 9.77 -15.59 10.65
C MET A 146 9.27 -14.22 11.14
N MET A 147 9.33 -13.19 10.29
CA MET A 147 8.84 -11.84 10.65
C MET A 147 7.32 -11.85 10.91
N GLN A 148 6.55 -12.55 10.08
CA GLN A 148 5.10 -12.67 10.25
C GLN A 148 4.75 -13.36 11.58
N GLU A 149 5.45 -14.45 11.92
CA GLU A 149 5.25 -15.16 13.19
C GLU A 149 5.57 -14.26 14.39
N ILE A 150 6.67 -13.50 14.34
CA ILE A 150 7.02 -12.53 15.38
C ILE A 150 5.93 -11.47 15.55
N VAL A 151 5.40 -10.94 14.45
CA VAL A 151 4.32 -9.94 14.49
C VAL A 151 3.05 -10.55 15.07
N GLN A 152 2.65 -11.75 14.64
CA GLN A 152 1.47 -12.44 15.16
C GLN A 152 1.59 -12.73 16.65
N MET A 153 2.74 -13.21 17.13
CA MET A 153 2.98 -13.43 18.55
C MET A 153 2.88 -12.13 19.37
N ARG A 154 3.39 -11.02 18.85
CA ARG A 154 3.27 -9.70 19.51
C ARG A 154 1.81 -9.24 19.60
N ILE A 155 1.03 -9.45 18.55
CA ILE A 155 -0.40 -9.13 18.53
C ILE A 155 -1.16 -10.00 19.53
N ALA A 156 -0.89 -11.32 19.56
CA ALA A 156 -1.54 -12.25 20.46
C ALA A 156 -1.22 -11.96 21.94
N ARG A 157 0.00 -11.53 22.24
CA ARG A 157 0.43 -11.17 23.61
C ARG A 157 -0.17 -9.86 24.12
N ASN A 158 -0.59 -8.98 23.22
CA ASN A 158 -1.13 -7.66 23.55
C ASN A 158 -2.68 -7.61 23.49
N ARG A 159 -3.34 -8.75 23.30
CA ARG A 159 -4.79 -8.93 23.43
C ARG A 159 -5.11 -9.62 24.75
#